data_AF-A0ABC8KZK2-F1
#
_entry.id   AF-A0ABC8KZK2-F1
#
_cell.length_a   1.000
_cell.length_b   1.000
_cell.length_c   1.000
_cell.angle_alpha   90.00
_cell.angle_beta   90.00
_cell.angle_gamma   90.00
#
_symmetry.space_group_name_H-M   'P 1'
#
loop_
_entity.id
_entity.type
_entity.pdbx_description
1 polymer ?
#
loop_
_entity_poly.entity_id
_entity_poly.type
_entity_poly.pdbx_seq_one_letter_code
_entity_poly.pdbx_strand_id
1 'polypeptide(L)'
;MESLFSGIIILLLVSFSCYTSSEALTSNNGNITIKWDLMNWTPDGYVAIVTAYNYQKQRSIPSPGWKMSWTWAQKEVIWSMVGAKTIEKGDCSMYKGNIPQSCVRKPTVIDMLPGTPYNQQIANCCKGGVLKPGLASSFLITVGAAGTSNSTVRMAVNFMFTAPKQEYICGPTKNVMRTKFITPDLRRTTSAMMTWKITCVFHKAT
;
A
#
# COMPACT_ATOMS: atom_id res chain seq x y z
N MET A 1 38.70 62.13 -32.25
CA MET A 1 39.46 62.47 -31.03
C MET A 1 38.57 62.06 -29.87
N GLU A 2 38.66 60.78 -29.52
CA GLU A 2 39.12 60.30 -28.21
C GLU A 2 37.96 60.24 -27.21
N SER A 3 37.43 59.04 -27.00
CA SER A 3 37.73 58.20 -25.84
C SER A 3 36.91 58.66 -24.63
N LEU A 4 35.98 57.79 -24.19
CA LEU A 4 35.50 57.62 -22.81
C LEU A 4 34.32 56.62 -22.83
N PHE A 5 34.51 55.46 -23.45
CA PHE A 5 33.74 54.26 -23.13
C PHE A 5 34.66 53.38 -22.29
N SER A 6 34.84 53.75 -21.03
CA SER A 6 35.61 52.95 -20.09
C SER A 6 34.99 53.06 -18.70
N GLY A 7 34.67 51.91 -18.13
CA GLY A 7 34.34 51.76 -16.72
C GLY A 7 32.84 51.81 -16.42
N ILE A 8 32.17 50.66 -16.49
CA ILE A 8 31.42 50.00 -15.41
C ILE A 8 30.88 48.69 -16.02
N ILE A 9 31.79 47.75 -16.25
CA ILE A 9 31.46 46.32 -16.36
C ILE A 9 32.41 45.64 -15.38
N ILE A 10 32.13 45.81 -14.09
CA ILE A 10 32.86 45.16 -13.01
C ILE A 10 31.82 44.62 -12.04
N LEU A 11 31.88 43.29 -11.86
CA LEU A 11 31.26 42.45 -10.83
C LEU A 11 29.74 42.19 -10.92
N LEU A 12 29.36 41.25 -11.79
CA LEU A 12 28.31 40.27 -11.49
C LEU A 12 28.84 38.84 -11.75
N LEU A 13 30.01 38.55 -11.17
CA LEU A 13 30.46 37.19 -10.94
C LEU A 13 30.59 37.01 -9.43
N VAL A 14 30.18 35.83 -8.97
CA VAL A 14 30.15 35.36 -7.57
C VAL A 14 28.86 35.68 -6.81
N SER A 15 27.80 34.96 -7.18
CA SER A 15 26.88 34.37 -6.19
C SER A 15 26.59 32.92 -6.57
N PHE A 16 27.65 32.14 -6.79
CA PHE A 16 27.58 30.67 -6.68
C PHE A 16 27.60 30.31 -5.19
N SER A 17 26.62 30.82 -4.46
CA SER A 17 26.37 30.43 -3.08
C SER A 17 25.72 29.07 -3.12
N CYS A 18 26.56 28.04 -3.12
CA CYS A 18 26.30 26.70 -2.63
C CYS A 18 24.81 26.39 -2.45
N TYR A 19 24.17 25.84 -3.49
CA TYR A 19 22.93 25.10 -3.25
C TYR A 19 23.32 24.00 -2.27
N THR A 20 22.88 24.15 -1.02
CA THR A 20 22.93 23.11 0.00
C THR A 20 22.05 21.96 -0.48
N SER A 21 22.59 21.14 -1.39
CA SER A 21 21.98 19.89 -1.84
C SER A 21 21.92 18.83 -0.73
N SER A 22 22.32 19.20 0.49
CA SER A 22 22.31 18.35 1.67
C SER A 22 20.96 18.31 2.41
N GLU A 23 20.08 19.30 2.24
CA GLU A 23 18.79 19.36 2.96
C GLU A 23 17.59 18.89 2.12
N ALA A 24 17.76 18.75 0.79
CA ALA A 24 16.73 18.24 -0.10
C ALA A 24 16.58 16.69 -0.06
N LEU A 25 17.50 15.98 0.59
CA LEU A 25 17.51 14.51 0.66
C LEU A 25 16.67 13.94 1.82
N THR A 26 16.27 14.75 2.80
CA THR A 26 15.65 14.23 4.05
C THR A 26 14.23 14.74 4.33
N SER A 27 13.74 15.79 3.65
CA SER A 27 12.33 16.24 3.77
C SER A 27 11.36 15.38 2.93
N ASN A 28 11.39 14.07 3.15
CA ASN A 28 10.46 13.08 2.58
C ASN A 28 9.24 12.91 3.50
N ASN A 29 8.40 13.94 3.66
CA ASN A 29 7.14 13.83 4.45
C ASN A 29 6.07 12.90 3.83
N GLY A 30 6.43 12.09 2.84
CA GLY A 30 5.54 11.16 2.16
C GLY A 30 5.72 9.73 2.65
N ASN A 31 4.65 8.94 2.58
CA ASN A 31 4.64 7.54 2.99
C ASN A 31 3.74 6.72 2.08
N ILE A 32 3.85 5.40 2.19
CA ILE A 32 2.80 4.49 1.75
C ILE A 32 1.86 4.30 2.94
N THR A 33 0.58 4.62 2.76
CA THR A 33 -0.44 4.33 3.77
C THR A 33 -1.29 3.17 3.30
N ILE A 34 -1.36 2.11 4.10
CA ILE A 34 -2.22 0.97 3.86
C ILE A 34 -3.46 1.12 4.76
N LYS A 35 -4.65 1.06 4.15
CA LYS A 35 -5.91 0.95 4.87
C LYS A 35 -6.45 -0.46 4.69
N TRP A 36 -6.87 -1.05 5.80
CA TRP A 36 -7.54 -2.35 5.86
C TRP A 36 -8.96 -2.13 6.33
N ASP A 37 -9.89 -2.13 5.39
CA ASP A 37 -11.30 -1.82 5.62
C ASP A 37 -12.10 -3.11 5.69
N LEU A 38 -12.52 -3.50 6.90
CA LEU A 38 -13.39 -4.67 7.10
C LEU A 38 -14.80 -4.33 6.66
N MET A 39 -15.28 -5.00 5.63
CA MET A 39 -16.56 -4.69 5.00
C MET A 39 -17.70 -5.48 5.64
N ASN A 40 -17.51 -6.79 5.79
CA ASN A 40 -18.54 -7.71 6.25
C ASN A 40 -17.90 -8.90 6.98
N TRP A 41 -18.61 -9.43 7.99
CA TRP A 41 -18.27 -10.71 8.61
C TRP A 41 -18.66 -11.89 7.71
N THR A 42 -17.92 -12.98 7.82
CA THR A 42 -18.26 -14.29 7.25
C THR A 42 -18.44 -15.30 8.40
N PRO A 43 -18.92 -16.53 8.15
CA PRO A 43 -19.11 -17.52 9.22
C PRO A 43 -17.86 -17.83 10.05
N ASP A 44 -16.67 -17.72 9.44
CA ASP A 44 -15.39 -18.05 10.06
C ASP A 44 -14.35 -16.93 9.97
N GLY A 45 -14.76 -15.71 9.61
CA GLY A 45 -13.85 -14.58 9.49
C GLY A 45 -14.51 -13.33 8.91
N TYR A 46 -13.90 -12.74 7.87
CA TYR A 46 -14.38 -11.50 7.28
C TYR A 46 -13.93 -11.28 5.84
N VAL A 47 -14.60 -10.33 5.16
CA VAL A 47 -14.17 -9.75 3.90
C VAL A 47 -13.64 -8.33 4.16
N ALA A 48 -12.49 -8.01 3.58
CA ALA A 48 -11.89 -6.69 3.67
C ALA A 48 -11.43 -6.17 2.31
N ILE A 49 -11.43 -4.84 2.16
CA ILE A 49 -10.74 -4.14 1.08
C ILE A 49 -9.44 -3.58 1.66
N VAL A 50 -8.33 -3.91 1.02
CA VAL A 50 -7.01 -3.41 1.40
C VAL A 50 -6.54 -2.44 0.33
N THR A 51 -6.25 -1.20 0.73
CA THR A 51 -5.83 -0.14 -0.20
C THR A 51 -4.50 0.44 0.24
N ALA A 52 -3.50 0.39 -0.63
CA ALA A 52 -2.23 1.10 -0.48
C ALA A 52 -2.28 2.43 -1.24
N TYR A 53 -2.10 3.54 -0.52
CA TYR A 53 -2.00 4.89 -1.06
C TYR A 53 -0.54 5.32 -1.08
N ASN A 54 -0.09 5.85 -2.22
CA ASN A 54 1.23 6.44 -2.32
C ASN A 54 1.14 7.96 -2.10
N TYR A 55 1.42 8.39 -0.87
CA TYR A 55 1.49 9.80 -0.48
C TYR A 55 2.92 10.36 -0.60
N GLN A 56 3.82 9.68 -1.30
CA GLN A 56 5.14 10.19 -1.62
C GLN A 56 5.04 11.18 -2.77
N LYS A 57 5.76 12.31 -2.69
CA LYS A 57 5.68 13.36 -3.72
C LYS A 57 6.33 12.95 -5.05
N GLN A 58 7.50 12.32 -4.99
CA GLN A 58 8.34 12.07 -6.17
C GLN A 58 8.69 10.59 -6.36
N ARG A 59 8.33 9.72 -5.42
CA ARG A 59 8.73 8.32 -5.44
C ARG A 59 7.61 7.45 -5.99
N SER A 60 7.79 6.98 -7.23
CA SER A 60 6.94 5.94 -7.81
C SER A 60 7.47 4.56 -7.46
N ILE A 61 6.55 3.61 -7.36
CA ILE A 61 6.87 2.19 -7.35
C ILE A 61 6.86 1.72 -8.81
N PRO A 62 8.02 1.37 -9.39
CA PRO A 62 8.10 0.85 -10.75
C PRO A 62 7.78 -0.65 -10.80
N SER A 63 7.66 -1.19 -12.01
CA SER A 63 7.62 -2.64 -12.26
C SER A 63 8.90 -3.31 -11.74
N PRO A 64 8.87 -4.54 -11.18
CA PRO A 64 7.74 -5.48 -11.04
C PRO A 64 6.71 -5.17 -9.93
N GLY A 65 6.72 -3.96 -9.39
CA GLY A 65 5.68 -3.48 -8.50
C GLY A 65 5.90 -3.79 -7.03
N TRP A 66 4.96 -3.33 -6.21
CA TRP A 66 5.01 -3.56 -4.77
C TRP A 66 4.73 -5.02 -4.41
N LYS A 67 5.32 -5.46 -3.29
CA LYS A 67 4.92 -6.66 -2.56
C LYS A 67 4.54 -6.26 -1.14
N MET A 68 3.45 -6.80 -0.65
CA MET A 68 2.96 -6.56 0.71
C MET A 68 2.94 -7.89 1.45
N SER A 69 3.49 -7.92 2.66
CA SER A 69 3.37 -9.07 3.55
C SER A 69 3.00 -8.62 4.95
N TRP A 70 2.45 -9.52 5.74
CA TRP A 70 2.11 -9.32 7.14
C TRP A 70 2.14 -10.65 7.85
N THR A 71 2.08 -10.62 9.18
CA THR A 71 1.95 -11.82 10.01
C THR A 71 0.55 -11.88 10.61
N TRP A 72 -0.14 -12.99 10.41
CA TRP A 72 -1.42 -13.26 11.06
C TRP A 72 -1.26 -13.32 12.58
N ALA A 73 -2.25 -12.78 13.29
CA ALA A 73 -2.22 -12.70 14.75
C ALA A 73 -2.41 -14.08 15.39
N GLN A 74 -3.17 -14.96 14.73
CA GLN A 74 -3.49 -16.30 15.17
C GLN A 74 -3.25 -17.31 14.02
N LYS A 75 -4.28 -18.05 13.62
CA LYS A 75 -4.26 -19.11 12.60
C LYS A 75 -5.10 -18.74 11.38
N GLU A 76 -5.24 -17.45 11.10
CA GLU A 76 -6.01 -16.95 9.99
C GLU A 76 -5.46 -17.48 8.64
N VAL A 77 -6.35 -17.64 7.67
CA VAL A 77 -6.03 -18.08 6.31
C VAL A 77 -6.65 -17.14 5.28
N ILE A 78 -6.13 -17.17 4.05
CA ILE A 78 -6.69 -16.43 2.93
C ILE A 78 -7.57 -17.39 2.13
N TRP A 79 -8.88 -17.25 2.25
CA TRP A 79 -9.82 -18.03 1.44
C TRP A 79 -9.70 -17.67 -0.03
N SER A 80 -9.74 -16.37 -0.35
CA SER A 80 -9.67 -15.87 -1.72
C SER A 80 -9.24 -14.41 -1.77
N MET A 81 -8.81 -13.97 -2.96
CA MET A 81 -8.45 -12.59 -3.26
C MET A 81 -9.00 -12.16 -4.63
N VAL A 82 -9.27 -10.86 -4.77
CA VAL A 82 -9.63 -10.22 -6.04
C VAL A 82 -8.74 -8.99 -6.22
N GLY A 83 -8.16 -8.83 -7.41
CA GLY A 83 -7.22 -7.76 -7.75
C GLY A 83 -5.76 -8.00 -7.32
N ALA A 84 -5.50 -8.96 -6.44
CA ALA A 84 -4.17 -9.40 -6.04
C ALA A 84 -4.13 -10.92 -5.89
N LYS A 85 -2.92 -11.48 -5.79
CA LYS A 85 -2.71 -12.90 -5.49
C LYS A 85 -1.58 -13.11 -4.49
N THR A 86 -1.65 -14.21 -3.76
CA THR A 86 -0.56 -14.70 -2.92
C THR A 86 0.56 -15.28 -3.79
N ILE A 87 1.81 -15.16 -3.33
CA ILE A 87 2.96 -15.81 -3.99
C ILE A 87 2.98 -17.30 -3.64
N GLU A 88 2.63 -17.65 -2.41
CA GLU A 88 2.73 -19.01 -1.87
C GLU A 88 1.42 -19.46 -1.25
N LYS A 89 1.10 -20.75 -1.42
CA LYS A 89 -0.07 -21.38 -0.81
C LYS A 89 0.20 -21.89 0.61
N GLY A 90 1.40 -22.42 0.87
CA GLY A 90 1.72 -23.07 2.15
C GLY A 90 1.00 -24.41 2.34
N ASP A 91 1.07 -24.95 3.55
CA ASP A 91 0.38 -26.20 3.92
C ASP A 91 -1.07 -25.91 4.33
N CYS A 92 -2.01 -26.28 3.44
CA CYS A 92 -3.45 -26.19 3.68
C CYS A 92 -4.09 -27.57 3.89
N SER A 93 -3.32 -28.61 4.23
CA SER A 93 -3.80 -30.01 4.33
C SER A 93 -4.95 -30.23 5.30
N MET A 94 -5.11 -29.37 6.31
CA MET A 94 -6.23 -29.45 7.26
C MET A 94 -7.60 -29.14 6.64
N TYR A 95 -7.65 -28.46 5.49
CA TYR A 95 -8.89 -28.08 4.81
C TYR A 95 -9.28 -29.11 3.76
N LYS A 96 -10.52 -29.62 3.85
CA LYS A 96 -11.07 -30.60 2.91
C LYS A 96 -12.10 -29.94 2.00
N GLY A 97 -12.07 -30.26 0.70
CA GLY A 97 -12.98 -29.70 -0.30
C GLY A 97 -12.56 -28.30 -0.74
N ASN A 98 -13.04 -27.27 -0.05
CA ASN A 98 -12.63 -25.88 -0.32
C ASN A 98 -11.27 -25.64 0.32
N ILE A 99 -10.25 -25.44 -0.50
CA ILE A 99 -8.89 -25.20 -0.03
C ILE A 99 -8.60 -23.68 -0.10
N PRO A 100 -8.17 -23.04 0.99
CA PRO A 100 -7.77 -21.64 0.96
C PRO A 100 -6.70 -21.36 -0.10
N GLN A 101 -6.72 -20.15 -0.64
CA GLN A 101 -5.69 -19.65 -1.53
C GLN A 101 -4.31 -19.58 -0.85
N SER A 102 -4.26 -19.32 0.46
CA SER A 102 -3.03 -19.43 1.24
C SER A 102 -3.28 -19.70 2.72
N CYS A 103 -2.50 -20.64 3.27
CA CYS A 103 -2.42 -20.95 4.70
C CYS A 103 -1.06 -20.56 5.30
N VAL A 104 -0.26 -19.77 4.56
CA VAL A 104 1.01 -19.26 5.05
C VAL A 104 0.75 -18.28 6.19
N ARG A 105 1.44 -18.45 7.33
CA ARG A 105 1.31 -17.56 8.50
C ARG A 105 1.75 -16.12 8.22
N LYS A 106 2.76 -15.96 7.36
CA LYS A 106 3.27 -14.67 6.89
C LYS A 106 3.10 -14.57 5.36
N PRO A 107 1.87 -14.39 4.85
CA PRO A 107 1.65 -14.37 3.40
C PRO A 107 2.33 -13.16 2.77
N THR A 108 2.77 -13.32 1.52
CA THR A 108 3.16 -12.20 0.66
C THR A 108 2.21 -12.15 -0.52
N VAL A 109 1.67 -10.96 -0.79
CA VAL A 109 0.74 -10.71 -1.88
C VAL A 109 1.31 -9.69 -2.85
N ILE A 110 0.93 -9.88 -4.11
CA ILE A 110 1.29 -9.04 -5.24
C ILE A 110 0.03 -8.66 -5.99
N ASP A 111 0.02 -7.44 -6.52
CA ASP A 111 -1.03 -6.97 -7.41
C ASP A 111 -1.09 -7.84 -8.67
N MET A 112 -2.29 -8.04 -9.21
CA MET A 112 -2.46 -8.74 -10.47
C MET A 112 -1.89 -7.94 -11.65
N LEU A 113 -1.65 -8.59 -12.78
CA LEU A 113 -1.10 -7.94 -13.97
C LEU A 113 -2.20 -7.21 -14.78
N PRO A 114 -1.83 -6.21 -15.60
CA PRO A 114 -2.73 -5.68 -16.61
C PRO A 114 -3.31 -6.80 -17.50
N GLY A 115 -4.59 -6.69 -17.87
CA GLY A 115 -5.28 -7.72 -18.65
C GLY A 115 -5.96 -8.80 -17.81
N THR A 116 -5.93 -8.70 -16.47
CA THR A 116 -6.71 -9.56 -15.57
C THR A 116 -8.19 -9.56 -15.97
N PRO A 117 -8.91 -10.71 -15.97
CA PRO A 117 -10.33 -10.75 -16.31
C PRO A 117 -11.21 -9.84 -15.44
N TYR A 118 -12.27 -9.24 -16.01
CA TYR A 118 -13.10 -8.24 -15.32
C TYR A 118 -13.68 -8.71 -13.98
N ASN A 119 -14.09 -9.98 -13.89
CA ASN A 119 -14.61 -10.59 -12.65
C ASN A 119 -13.55 -10.80 -11.55
N GLN A 120 -12.27 -10.58 -11.87
CA GLN A 120 -11.14 -10.64 -10.94
C GLN A 120 -10.53 -9.26 -10.66
N GLN A 121 -11.19 -8.19 -11.12
CA GLN A 121 -10.74 -6.82 -10.91
C GLN A 121 -11.54 -6.13 -9.80
N ILE A 122 -10.88 -5.18 -9.15
CA ILE A 122 -11.46 -4.17 -8.27
C ILE A 122 -10.87 -2.81 -8.64
N ALA A 123 -11.53 -1.72 -8.22
CA ALA A 123 -11.01 -0.38 -8.43
C ALA A 123 -9.54 -0.25 -8.02
N ASN A 124 -8.74 0.39 -8.88
CA ASN A 124 -7.31 0.65 -8.64
C ASN A 124 -6.38 -0.58 -8.57
N CYS A 125 -6.85 -1.80 -8.79
CA CYS A 125 -5.97 -2.98 -8.86
C CYS A 125 -5.25 -3.10 -10.22
N CYS A 126 -4.51 -4.19 -10.33
CA CYS A 126 -4.23 -4.89 -11.57
C CYS A 126 -3.28 -4.16 -12.51
N LYS A 127 -2.31 -3.44 -11.93
CA LYS A 127 -1.28 -2.66 -12.63
C LYS A 127 0.09 -3.30 -12.47
N GLY A 128 0.16 -4.57 -12.08
CA GLY A 128 1.40 -5.26 -11.76
C GLY A 128 2.17 -4.57 -10.64
N GLY A 129 1.46 -3.96 -9.70
CA GLY A 129 2.02 -3.32 -8.52
C GLY A 129 2.71 -1.98 -8.80
N VAL A 130 2.59 -1.43 -10.01
CA VAL A 130 3.05 -0.08 -10.30
C VAL A 130 2.16 0.93 -9.55
N LEU A 131 2.79 1.81 -8.77
CA LEU A 131 2.07 2.77 -7.92
C LEU A 131 2.76 4.13 -7.92
N LYS A 132 2.21 5.07 -8.69
CA LYS A 132 2.71 6.45 -8.81
C LYS A 132 2.27 7.32 -7.62
N PRO A 133 2.99 8.42 -7.32
CA PRO A 133 2.56 9.47 -6.40
C PRO A 133 1.09 9.86 -6.58
N GLY A 134 0.37 10.00 -5.46
CA GLY A 134 -1.03 10.41 -5.42
C GLY A 134 -2.04 9.34 -5.84
N LEU A 135 -1.60 8.17 -6.29
CA LEU A 135 -2.48 7.08 -6.69
C LEU A 135 -2.65 6.04 -5.57
N ALA A 136 -3.62 5.16 -5.79
CA ALA A 136 -3.89 4.01 -4.95
C ALA A 136 -3.75 2.70 -5.73
N SER A 137 -3.51 1.61 -5.01
CA SER A 137 -3.63 0.23 -5.48
C SER A 137 -4.43 -0.55 -4.43
N SER A 138 -5.40 -1.35 -4.86
CA SER A 138 -6.29 -2.05 -3.94
C SER A 138 -6.59 -3.48 -4.34
N PHE A 139 -6.95 -4.30 -3.36
CA PHE A 139 -7.43 -5.65 -3.55
C PHE A 139 -8.47 -5.98 -2.48
N LEU A 140 -9.35 -6.92 -2.80
CA LEU A 140 -10.27 -7.52 -1.84
C LEU A 140 -9.68 -8.83 -1.33
N ILE A 141 -9.84 -9.09 -0.04
CA ILE A 141 -9.37 -10.30 0.62
C ILE A 141 -10.51 -10.90 1.46
N THR A 142 -10.72 -12.20 1.33
CA THR A 142 -11.57 -12.98 2.23
C THR A 142 -10.68 -13.76 3.18
N VAL A 143 -10.79 -13.44 4.46
CA VAL A 143 -9.98 -14.02 5.54
C VAL A 143 -10.82 -15.01 6.33
N GLY A 144 -10.28 -16.21 6.56
CA GLY A 144 -10.89 -17.28 7.34
C GLY A 144 -10.14 -17.55 8.63
N ALA A 145 -10.71 -18.42 9.47
CA ALA A 145 -10.23 -18.72 10.82
C ALA A 145 -9.89 -17.45 11.64
N ALA A 146 -10.68 -16.40 11.45
CA ALA A 146 -10.55 -15.11 12.10
C ALA A 146 -11.75 -14.85 13.04
N GLY A 147 -11.62 -13.87 13.93
CA GLY A 147 -12.75 -13.41 14.73
C GLY A 147 -13.85 -12.80 13.85
N THR A 148 -15.11 -13.05 14.21
CA THR A 148 -16.32 -12.66 13.45
C THR A 148 -17.08 -11.50 14.10
N SER A 149 -16.43 -10.78 15.02
CA SER A 149 -16.99 -9.61 15.69
C SER A 149 -15.90 -8.60 16.05
N ASN A 150 -16.30 -7.37 16.38
CA ASN A 150 -15.37 -6.31 16.76
C ASN A 150 -14.47 -6.66 17.98
N SER A 151 -14.95 -7.52 18.89
CA SER A 151 -14.21 -7.92 20.09
C SER A 151 -13.28 -9.10 19.86
N THR A 152 -13.65 -9.99 18.93
CA THR A 152 -12.91 -11.24 18.65
C THR A 152 -11.89 -11.09 17.55
N VAL A 153 -12.10 -10.18 16.59
CA VAL A 153 -11.15 -9.95 15.50
C VAL A 153 -9.82 -9.45 16.06
N ARG A 154 -8.73 -9.98 15.50
CA ARG A 154 -7.36 -9.54 15.77
C ARG A 154 -6.73 -9.12 14.47
N MET A 155 -6.18 -7.92 14.46
CA MET A 155 -5.57 -7.38 13.26
C MET A 155 -4.17 -7.96 13.07
N ALA A 156 -3.79 -8.18 11.81
CA ALA A 156 -2.45 -8.60 11.46
C ALA A 156 -1.39 -7.59 11.95
N VAL A 157 -0.17 -8.12 12.16
CA VAL A 157 0.98 -7.38 12.68
C VAL A 157 2.17 -7.54 11.76
N ASN A 158 3.24 -6.78 12.02
CA ASN A 158 4.53 -6.92 11.30
C ASN A 158 4.37 -6.80 9.78
N PHE A 159 3.63 -5.80 9.33
CA PHE A 159 3.51 -5.49 7.91
C PHE A 159 4.89 -5.16 7.33
N MET A 160 5.15 -5.65 6.13
CA MET A 160 6.29 -5.25 5.32
C MET A 160 5.79 -4.84 3.95
N PHE A 161 6.35 -3.76 3.43
CA PHE A 161 6.06 -3.25 2.12
C PHE A 161 7.38 -3.07 1.37
N THR A 162 7.54 -3.77 0.26
CA THR A 162 8.78 -3.74 -0.52
C THR A 162 8.46 -3.40 -1.95
N ALA A 163 9.37 -2.69 -2.60
CA ALA A 163 9.29 -2.35 -4.01
C ALA A 163 10.65 -2.57 -4.68
N PRO A 164 10.72 -2.59 -6.01
CA PRO A 164 11.98 -2.81 -6.70
C PRO A 164 12.97 -1.69 -6.36
N LYS A 165 14.16 -2.08 -5.87
CA LYS A 165 15.22 -1.16 -5.42
C LYS A 165 14.81 -0.23 -4.27
N GLN A 166 13.75 -0.58 -3.53
CA GLN A 166 13.17 0.28 -2.49
C GLN A 166 12.66 -0.54 -1.30
N GLU A 167 13.15 -0.21 -0.12
CA GLU A 167 12.71 -0.81 1.14
C GLU A 167 11.92 0.19 2.00
N TYR A 168 10.86 -0.29 2.64
CA TYR A 168 10.03 0.49 3.54
C TYR A 168 9.94 -0.19 4.90
N ILE A 169 9.88 0.64 5.95
CA ILE A 169 9.59 0.21 7.31
C ILE A 169 8.15 0.59 7.63
N CYS A 170 7.33 -0.41 7.95
CA CYS A 170 5.95 -0.18 8.37
C CYS A 170 5.85 -0.06 9.90
N GLY A 171 5.10 0.94 10.34
CA GLY A 171 4.75 1.12 11.76
C GLY A 171 3.67 0.14 12.22
N PRO A 172 3.28 0.25 13.51
CA PRO A 172 2.23 -0.59 14.09
C PRO A 172 0.86 -0.30 13.46
N THR A 173 0.00 -1.31 13.46
CA THR A 173 -1.37 -1.19 12.99
C THR A 173 -2.22 -0.37 13.96
N LYS A 174 -2.90 0.67 13.46
CA LYS A 174 -3.75 1.56 14.26
C LYS A 174 -5.21 1.41 13.88
N ASN A 175 -6.09 1.18 14.85
CA ASN A 175 -7.54 1.30 14.63
C ASN A 175 -7.87 2.79 14.46
N VAL A 176 -8.57 3.14 13.39
CA VAL A 176 -8.90 4.52 13.04
C VAL A 176 -10.39 4.64 12.71
N MET A 177 -10.85 5.87 12.47
CA MET A 177 -12.22 6.11 12.04
C MET A 177 -12.57 5.27 10.81
N ARG A 178 -13.75 4.64 10.86
CA ARG A 178 -14.29 3.81 9.78
C ARG A 178 -14.31 4.56 8.46
N THR A 179 -13.79 3.94 7.41
CA THR A 179 -13.86 4.45 6.05
C THR A 179 -15.31 4.49 5.58
N LYS A 180 -15.72 5.63 5.01
CA LYS A 180 -17.01 5.76 4.33
C LYS A 180 -16.81 5.48 2.84
N PHE A 181 -17.71 4.69 2.27
CA PHE A 181 -17.76 4.40 0.85
C PHE A 181 -19.02 5.03 0.29
N ILE A 182 -18.86 5.85 -0.74
CA ILE A 182 -19.99 6.48 -1.43
C ILE A 182 -20.13 5.78 -2.77
N THR A 183 -21.34 5.36 -3.10
CA THR A 183 -21.61 4.75 -4.40
C THR A 183 -21.37 5.75 -5.53
N PRO A 184 -21.00 5.30 -6.74
CA PRO A 184 -20.71 6.20 -7.87
C PRO A 184 -21.86 7.14 -8.23
N ASP A 185 -23.11 6.72 -8.00
CA ASP A 185 -24.32 7.53 -8.20
C ASP A 185 -24.59 8.53 -7.06
N LEU A 186 -23.74 8.54 -6.02
CA LEU A 186 -23.81 9.38 -4.81
C LEU A 186 -25.05 9.15 -3.93
N ARG A 187 -25.86 8.12 -4.19
CA ARG A 187 -27.14 7.91 -3.49
C ARG A 187 -27.02 7.10 -2.22
N ARG A 188 -25.97 6.29 -2.08
CA ARG A 188 -25.76 5.42 -0.91
C ARG A 188 -24.38 5.64 -0.33
N THR A 189 -24.35 5.87 0.98
CA THR A 189 -23.11 5.86 1.76
C THR A 189 -23.12 4.62 2.65
N THR A 190 -22.12 3.77 2.51
CA THR A 190 -21.83 2.67 3.44
C THR A 190 -20.56 2.99 4.23
N SER A 191 -20.27 2.21 5.26
CA SER A 191 -19.04 2.35 6.03
C SER A 191 -18.44 0.98 6.30
N ALA A 192 -17.11 0.91 6.37
CA ALA A 192 -16.44 -0.27 6.91
C ALA A 192 -16.93 -0.51 8.34
N MET A 193 -17.03 -1.77 8.75
CA MET A 193 -17.30 -2.15 10.14
C MET A 193 -16.15 -1.73 11.05
N MET A 194 -14.92 -1.91 10.56
CA MET A 194 -13.67 -1.47 11.20
C MET A 194 -12.66 -1.05 10.14
N THR A 195 -11.82 -0.07 10.47
CA THR A 195 -10.72 0.35 9.61
C THR A 195 -9.44 0.38 10.39
N TRP A 196 -8.42 -0.30 9.87
CA TRP A 196 -7.05 -0.17 10.36
C TRP A 196 -6.19 0.60 9.38
N LYS A 197 -5.25 1.37 9.92
CA LYS A 197 -4.25 2.13 9.18
C LYS A 197 -2.86 1.64 9.54
N ILE A 198 -2.04 1.40 8.52
CA ILE A 198 -0.62 1.12 8.63
C ILE A 198 0.11 2.19 7.81
N THR A 199 1.17 2.76 8.35
CA THR A 199 2.02 3.73 7.65
C THR A 199 3.39 3.12 7.44
N CYS A 200 3.82 3.05 6.18
CA CYS A 200 5.14 2.57 5.79
C CYS A 200 5.97 3.72 5.24
N VAL A 201 7.09 3.99 5.90
CA VAL A 201 8.03 5.05 5.54
C VAL A 201 9.16 4.47 4.71
N PHE A 202 9.61 5.23 3.71
CA PHE A 202 10.77 4.84 2.93
C PHE A 202 11.99 4.76 3.86
N HIS A 203 12.73 3.65 3.76
CA HIS A 203 13.92 3.42 4.58
C HIS A 203 15.19 3.65 3.79
N LYS A 204 15.41 2.88 2.71
CA LYS A 204 16.57 3.00 1.84
C LYS A 204 16.30 2.45 0.45
N ALA A 205 17.15 2.85 -0.50
CA ALA A 205 17.24 2.22 -1.80
C ALA A 205 18.09 0.95 -1.70
N THR A 206 17.84 -0.02 -2.58
CA THR A 206 18.59 -1.27 -2.70
C THR A 206 19.17 -1.47 -4.08
#